data_AF-A0A9J5YT28-F1
#
_entry.id   AF-A0A9J5YT28-F1
#
_cell.length_a   1.000
_cell.length_b   1.000
_cell.length_c   1.000
_cell.angle_alpha   90.00
_cell.angle_beta   90.00
_cell.angle_gamma   90.00
#
_symmetry.space_group_name_H-M   'P 1'
#
loop_
_entity.id
_entity.type
_entity.pdbx_description
1 polymer ?
#
loop_
_entity_poly.entity_id
_entity_poly.type
_entity_poly.pdbx_seq_one_letter_code
_entity_poly.pdbx_strand_id
1 'polypeptide(L)'
;MFVEIGSTEEYWKRQDAAQAIALLVWEGLGLGGGDAVGDWSRNCFQQKILLGIGGGHYVPRHMDIVRKDGVWVGHLIAGYSLPMEDPGPSKSQANLEVGGTWKQAIRVAFDTTRAAFPQGEVLAHLDNKSFKGWQRNAIVGFLAEQNIKVGKPSDFC
;
A
#
# COMPACT_ATOMS: atom_id res chain seq x y z
N MET A 1 6.19 -10.67 5.39
CA MET A 1 5.10 -9.98 6.12
C MET A 1 5.40 -10.04 7.60
N PHE A 2 5.14 -8.97 8.34
CA PHE A 2 5.20 -8.95 9.80
C PHE A 2 3.78 -8.87 10.35
N VAL A 3 3.53 -9.55 11.46
CA VAL A 3 2.27 -9.46 12.24
C VAL A 3 2.68 -9.15 13.67
N GLU A 4 2.20 -8.04 14.21
CA GLU A 4 2.80 -7.41 15.39
C GLU A 4 1.74 -7.07 16.45
N ILE A 5 2.15 -7.09 17.71
CA ILE A 5 1.42 -6.51 18.85
C ILE A 5 2.24 -5.32 19.31
N GLY A 6 1.62 -4.17 19.51
CA GLY A 6 2.31 -2.96 19.90
C GLY A 6 1.47 -2.05 20.79
N SER A 7 2.06 -0.99 21.33
CA SER A 7 3.45 -0.54 21.13
C SER A 7 4.33 -0.60 22.38
N THR A 8 3.84 -1.17 23.49
CA THR A 8 4.54 -1.25 24.77
C THR A 8 4.67 -2.69 25.25
N GLU A 9 5.59 -2.93 26.19
CA GLU A 9 5.80 -4.24 26.80
C GLU A 9 4.53 -4.78 27.47
N GLU A 10 3.71 -3.90 28.04
CA GLU A 10 2.39 -4.25 28.56
C GLU A 10 1.51 -4.88 27.48
N TYR A 11 1.44 -4.28 26.29
CA TYR A 11 0.69 -4.83 25.17
C TYR A 11 1.32 -6.12 24.63
N TRP A 12 2.64 -6.23 24.57
CA TRP A 12 3.32 -7.44 24.08
C TRP A 12 3.02 -8.68 24.92
N LYS A 13 2.80 -8.49 26.23
CA LYS A 13 2.49 -9.57 27.18
C LYS A 13 1.02 -10.00 27.16
N ARG A 14 0.16 -9.35 26.38
CA ARG A 14 -1.26 -9.69 26.27
C ARG A 14 -1.47 -11.04 25.60
N GLN A 15 -1.91 -12.02 26.38
CA GLN A 15 -2.20 -13.37 25.90
C GLN A 15 -3.36 -13.41 24.91
N ASP A 16 -4.38 -12.57 25.10
CA ASP A 16 -5.52 -12.49 24.20
C ASP A 16 -5.14 -11.96 22.80
N ALA A 17 -4.27 -10.94 22.75
CA ALA A 17 -3.70 -10.44 21.50
C ALA A 17 -2.79 -11.48 20.82
N ALA A 18 -1.96 -12.18 21.60
CA ALA A 18 -1.12 -13.28 21.09
C ALA A 18 -1.97 -14.43 20.52
N GLN A 19 -3.05 -14.80 21.20
CA GLN A 19 -3.99 -15.82 20.74
C GLN A 19 -4.66 -15.40 19.43
N ALA A 20 -5.06 -14.14 19.29
CA ALA A 20 -5.66 -13.62 18.05
C ALA A 20 -4.68 -13.71 16.86
N ILE A 21 -3.40 -13.34 17.05
CA ILE A 21 -2.37 -13.50 16.01
C ILE A 21 -2.11 -14.98 15.70
N ALA A 22 -2.06 -15.84 16.71
CA ALA A 22 -1.84 -17.26 16.53
C ALA A 22 -2.97 -17.89 15.68
N LEU A 23 -4.22 -17.55 15.98
CA LEU A 23 -5.39 -17.99 15.20
C LEU A 23 -5.35 -17.44 13.78
N LEU A 24 -5.04 -16.16 13.60
CA LEU A 24 -4.88 -15.53 12.28
C LEU A 24 -3.87 -16.28 11.41
N VAL A 25 -2.69 -16.60 11.96
CA VAL A 25 -1.65 -17.34 11.23
C VAL A 25 -2.07 -18.79 10.97
N TRP A 26 -2.70 -19.44 11.96
CA TRP A 26 -3.18 -20.80 11.86
C TRP A 26 -4.23 -20.97 10.75
N GLU A 27 -5.24 -20.12 10.72
CA GLU A 27 -6.29 -20.11 9.70
C GLU A 27 -5.78 -19.59 8.35
N GLY A 28 -5.02 -18.49 8.37
CA GLY A 28 -4.48 -17.86 7.15
C GLY A 28 -3.58 -18.79 6.34
N LEU A 29 -2.82 -19.66 7.01
CA LEU A 29 -1.95 -20.66 6.40
C LEU A 29 -2.59 -22.05 6.27
N GLY A 30 -3.83 -22.24 6.73
CA GLY A 30 -4.52 -23.53 6.65
C GLY A 30 -3.88 -24.64 7.53
N LEU A 31 -3.18 -24.29 8.60
CA LEU A 31 -2.47 -25.25 9.46
C LEU A 31 -3.43 -26.20 10.21
N GLY A 32 -4.71 -25.83 10.31
CA GLY A 32 -5.79 -26.66 10.86
C GLY A 32 -6.33 -27.73 9.92
N GLY A 33 -5.76 -27.89 8.72
CA GLY A 33 -6.24 -28.83 7.70
C GLY A 33 -7.42 -28.33 6.87
N GLY A 34 -7.87 -27.09 7.10
CA GLY A 34 -8.79 -26.36 6.23
C GLY A 34 -8.08 -25.62 5.10
N ASP A 35 -8.86 -25.01 4.22
CA ASP A 35 -8.32 -24.19 3.14
C ASP A 35 -7.62 -22.93 3.69
N ALA A 36 -6.41 -22.67 3.20
CA ALA A 36 -5.67 -21.47 3.56
C ALA A 36 -6.36 -20.22 2.98
N VAL A 37 -6.81 -19.32 3.86
CA VAL A 37 -7.47 -18.06 3.45
C VAL A 37 -6.48 -17.12 2.73
N GLY A 38 -5.20 -17.17 3.09
CA GLY A 38 -4.15 -16.28 2.56
C GLY A 38 -3.46 -16.77 1.29
N ASP A 39 -3.97 -17.80 0.62
CA ASP A 39 -3.32 -18.41 -0.55
C ASP A 39 -3.72 -17.71 -1.86
N TRP A 40 -2.83 -16.85 -2.38
CA TRP A 40 -3.00 -16.19 -3.66
C TRP A 40 -3.06 -17.15 -4.87
N SER A 41 -2.59 -18.40 -4.74
CA SER A 41 -2.61 -19.33 -5.88
C SER A 41 -4.03 -19.83 -6.20
N ARG A 42 -4.99 -19.64 -5.29
CA ARG A 42 -6.35 -20.15 -5.38
C ARG A 42 -7.30 -19.06 -5.90
N ASN A 43 -7.58 -19.07 -7.21
CA ASN A 43 -8.64 -18.26 -7.85
C ASN A 43 -8.46 -16.73 -7.85
N CYS A 44 -7.26 -16.24 -8.16
CA CYS A 44 -6.92 -14.82 -8.03
C CYS A 44 -6.89 -14.01 -9.34
N PHE A 45 -7.44 -14.54 -10.42
CA PHE A 45 -7.55 -13.79 -11.68
C PHE A 45 -8.31 -12.49 -11.46
N GLN A 46 -7.69 -11.35 -11.82
CA GLN A 46 -8.29 -10.01 -11.82
C GLN A 46 -8.67 -9.44 -10.44
N GLN A 47 -8.22 -10.03 -9.34
CA GLN A 47 -8.40 -9.39 -8.03
C GLN A 47 -7.60 -8.08 -7.95
N LYS A 48 -8.16 -7.11 -7.22
CA LYS A 48 -7.55 -5.78 -7.05
C LYS A 48 -6.52 -5.82 -5.94
N ILE A 49 -5.32 -5.29 -6.22
CA ILE A 49 -4.24 -5.16 -5.25
C ILE A 49 -3.99 -3.68 -5.00
N LEU A 50 -4.15 -3.28 -3.74
CA LEU A 50 -3.89 -1.93 -3.26
C LEU A 50 -2.39 -1.68 -3.17
N LEU A 51 -1.92 -0.68 -3.93
CA LEU A 51 -0.65 0.01 -3.70
C LEU A 51 -0.95 1.36 -3.02
N GLY A 52 -0.73 1.45 -1.71
CA GLY A 52 -1.04 2.67 -0.95
C GLY A 52 0.13 3.66 -0.97
N ILE A 53 -0.14 4.92 -1.28
CA ILE A 53 0.86 5.98 -1.34
C ILE A 53 0.41 7.14 -0.45
N GLY A 54 1.27 7.53 0.49
CA GLY A 54 0.98 8.59 1.45
C GLY A 54 0.36 8.10 2.76
N GLY A 55 0.01 9.06 3.60
CA GLY A 55 -0.41 8.86 4.98
C GLY A 55 0.75 8.90 5.99
N GLY A 56 0.41 8.80 7.26
CA GLY A 56 1.37 8.58 8.34
C GLY A 56 1.71 7.10 8.51
N HIS A 57 2.35 6.73 9.62
CA HIS A 57 2.80 5.36 9.90
C HIS A 57 1.67 4.31 9.85
N TYR A 58 0.47 4.67 10.33
CA TYR A 58 -0.69 3.76 10.42
C TYR A 58 -1.68 3.85 9.24
N VAL A 59 -1.41 4.70 8.24
CA VAL A 59 -2.12 4.76 6.95
C VAL A 59 -3.66 4.58 6.98
N PRO A 60 -4.41 5.33 7.83
CA PRO A 60 -5.83 5.05 8.11
C PRO A 60 -6.73 5.08 6.87
N ARG A 61 -6.47 5.96 5.90
CA ARG A 61 -7.28 6.04 4.66
C ARG A 61 -7.12 4.83 3.75
N HIS A 62 -5.94 4.21 3.77
CA HIS A 62 -5.71 2.97 3.04
C HIS A 62 -6.45 1.83 3.75
N MET A 63 -6.42 1.82 5.09
CA MET A 63 -7.12 0.82 5.90
C MET A 63 -8.64 0.80 5.69
N ASP A 64 -9.27 1.95 5.39
CA ASP A 64 -10.70 2.00 5.01
C ASP A 64 -11.01 1.18 3.74
N ILE A 65 -10.01 0.97 2.88
CA ILE A 65 -10.11 0.11 1.68
C ILE A 65 -9.76 -1.33 2.03
N VAL A 66 -8.67 -1.55 2.80
CA VAL A 66 -8.19 -2.89 3.19
C VAL A 66 -9.24 -3.69 3.97
N ARG A 67 -10.10 -3.02 4.75
CA ARG A 67 -11.16 -3.68 5.53
C ARG A 67 -12.33 -4.20 4.69
N LYS A 68 -12.35 -3.92 3.39
CA LYS A 68 -13.40 -4.40 2.48
C LYS A 68 -13.03 -5.78 1.95
N ASP A 69 -14.03 -6.63 1.76
CA ASP A 69 -13.81 -7.97 1.23
C ASP A 69 -13.26 -7.93 -0.21
N GLY A 70 -12.38 -8.88 -0.53
CA GLY A 70 -11.83 -9.03 -1.90
C GLY A 70 -10.68 -8.11 -2.26
N VAL A 71 -10.19 -7.28 -1.32
CA VAL A 71 -9.03 -6.40 -1.54
C VAL A 71 -7.76 -7.04 -1.00
N TRP A 72 -6.77 -7.19 -1.86
CA TRP A 72 -5.41 -7.56 -1.44
C TRP A 72 -4.55 -6.33 -1.28
N VAL A 73 -3.53 -6.44 -0.44
CA VAL A 73 -2.66 -5.31 -0.11
C VAL A 73 -1.24 -5.65 -0.48
N GLY A 74 -0.65 -4.81 -1.32
CA GLY A 74 0.77 -4.82 -1.61
C GLY A 74 1.52 -3.90 -0.64
N HIS A 75 2.36 -3.05 -1.20
CA HIS A 75 3.09 -2.06 -0.41
C HIS A 75 2.19 -0.89 0.02
N LEU A 76 2.40 -0.40 1.24
CA LEU A 76 1.88 0.86 1.75
C LEU A 76 3.07 1.77 2.07
N ILE A 77 3.21 2.86 1.33
CA ILE A 77 4.36 3.77 1.44
C ILE A 77 3.91 5.04 2.18
N ALA A 78 4.40 5.23 3.40
CA ALA A 78 4.12 6.44 4.17
C ALA A 78 4.68 7.69 3.48
N GLY A 79 4.01 8.83 3.62
CA GLY A 79 4.38 10.07 2.93
C GLY A 79 5.77 10.58 3.31
N TYR A 80 6.19 10.42 4.56
CA TYR A 80 7.54 10.81 5.01
C TYR A 80 8.66 9.93 4.43
N SER A 81 8.33 8.76 3.85
CA SER A 81 9.27 7.88 3.17
C SER A 81 9.42 8.20 1.68
N LEU A 82 8.76 9.26 1.21
CA LEU A 82 8.84 9.77 -0.16
C LEU A 82 9.47 11.16 -0.17
N PRO A 83 10.78 11.27 0.08
CA PRO A 83 11.46 12.56 0.06
C PRO A 83 11.38 13.16 -1.35
N MET A 84 10.84 14.37 -1.42
CA MET A 84 10.68 15.15 -2.64
C MET A 84 11.37 16.50 -2.46
N GLU A 85 12.20 16.87 -3.43
CA GLU A 85 12.86 18.16 -3.46
C GLU A 85 11.93 19.19 -4.11
N ASP A 86 11.66 20.29 -3.41
CA ASP A 86 10.77 21.34 -3.91
C ASP A 86 11.44 22.02 -5.13
N PRO A 87 10.78 22.05 -6.31
CA PRO A 87 11.35 22.64 -7.52
C PRO A 87 11.51 24.17 -7.46
N GLY A 88 11.07 24.81 -6.37
CA GLY A 88 11.22 26.25 -6.15
C GLY A 88 10.21 27.10 -6.92
N PRO A 89 10.23 28.44 -6.71
CA PRO A 89 9.19 29.36 -7.19
C PRO A 89 9.22 29.67 -8.70
N SER A 90 9.94 28.91 -9.52
CA SER A 90 10.11 29.29 -10.93
C SER A 90 8.80 29.10 -11.72
N LYS A 91 8.31 30.22 -12.27
CA LYS A 91 7.06 30.34 -13.05
C LYS A 91 7.16 29.74 -14.47
N SER A 92 8.22 29.01 -14.80
CA SER A 92 8.37 28.29 -16.07
C SER A 92 7.81 26.87 -15.93
N GLN A 93 6.48 26.81 -15.91
CA GLN A 93 5.66 25.61 -15.82
C GLN A 93 5.82 24.74 -17.08
N ALA A 94 6.63 23.68 -17.01
CA ALA A 94 6.43 22.45 -17.78
C ALA A 94 7.43 21.33 -17.39
N ASN A 95 8.69 21.65 -17.07
CA ASN A 95 9.78 20.66 -17.11
C ASN A 95 10.72 20.61 -15.88
N LEU A 96 10.38 21.25 -14.75
CA LEU A 96 11.18 21.05 -13.53
C LEU A 96 10.79 19.72 -12.89
N GLU A 97 11.63 18.72 -13.15
CA GLU A 97 11.53 17.40 -12.55
C GLU A 97 11.68 17.50 -11.02
N VAL A 98 10.68 17.02 -10.30
CA VAL A 98 10.74 16.93 -8.83
C VAL A 98 11.81 15.91 -8.43
N GLY A 99 12.89 16.40 -7.83
CA GLY A 99 14.00 15.59 -7.34
C GLY A 99 13.66 14.70 -6.14
N GLY A 100 14.66 13.98 -5.64
CA GLY A 100 14.54 13.00 -4.56
C GLY A 100 14.31 11.56 -5.03
N THR A 101 14.18 10.63 -4.06
CA THR A 101 14.13 9.17 -4.32
C THR A 101 12.72 8.59 -4.42
N TRP A 102 11.69 9.45 -4.36
CA TRP A 102 10.29 9.05 -4.34
C TRP A 102 9.86 8.23 -5.57
N LYS A 103 10.32 8.57 -6.79
CA LYS A 103 10.02 7.82 -8.01
C LYS A 103 10.50 6.38 -7.91
N GLN A 104 11.74 6.21 -7.43
CA GLN A 104 12.34 4.89 -7.26
C GLN A 104 11.61 4.06 -6.21
N ALA A 105 11.24 4.67 -5.08
CA ALA A 105 10.48 4.01 -4.03
C ALA A 105 9.13 3.48 -4.55
N ILE A 106 8.37 4.32 -5.27
CA ILE A 106 7.08 3.93 -5.86
C ILE A 106 7.28 2.83 -6.92
N ARG A 107 8.29 2.96 -7.80
CA ARG A 107 8.58 1.98 -8.85
C ARG A 107 8.88 0.60 -8.27
N VAL A 108 9.83 0.52 -7.34
CA VAL A 108 10.21 -0.76 -6.72
C VAL A 108 9.04 -1.37 -5.96
N ALA A 109 8.26 -0.56 -5.23
CA ALA A 109 7.08 -1.03 -4.53
C ALA A 109 6.02 -1.58 -5.49
N PHE A 110 5.79 -0.92 -6.62
CA PHE A 110 4.87 -1.41 -7.66
C PHE A 110 5.37 -2.72 -8.29
N ASP A 111 6.64 -2.77 -8.72
CA ASP A 111 7.20 -3.94 -9.41
C ASP A 111 7.21 -5.18 -8.50
N THR A 112 7.60 -5.01 -7.24
CA THR A 112 7.61 -6.11 -6.26
C THR A 112 6.18 -6.53 -5.87
N THR A 113 5.24 -5.60 -5.76
CA THR A 113 3.82 -5.92 -5.56
C THR A 113 3.29 -6.74 -6.74
N ARG A 114 3.54 -6.30 -7.98
CA ARG A 114 3.11 -7.03 -9.18
C ARG A 114 3.75 -8.42 -9.26
N ALA A 115 5.00 -8.57 -8.84
CA ALA A 115 5.67 -9.87 -8.81
C ALA A 115 5.08 -10.81 -7.74
N ALA A 116 4.68 -10.28 -6.58
CA ALA A 116 4.05 -11.06 -5.50
C ALA A 116 2.62 -11.51 -5.84
N PHE A 117 1.92 -10.76 -6.69
CA PHE A 117 0.53 -10.99 -7.08
C PHE A 117 0.40 -11.20 -8.60
N PRO A 118 0.93 -12.30 -9.17
CA PRO A 118 0.84 -12.58 -10.59
C PRO A 118 -0.62 -12.62 -11.05
N GLN A 119 -0.90 -12.03 -12.22
CA GLN A 119 -2.25 -11.90 -12.83
C GLN A 119 -3.26 -11.02 -12.07
N GLY A 120 -2.83 -10.43 -10.95
CA GLY A 120 -3.58 -9.45 -10.20
C GLY A 120 -3.52 -8.06 -10.83
N GLU A 121 -4.54 -7.24 -10.60
CA GLU A 121 -4.56 -5.85 -11.03
C GLU A 121 -4.11 -4.92 -9.89
N VAL A 122 -2.88 -4.44 -9.98
CA VAL A 122 -2.34 -3.46 -9.03
C VAL A 122 -2.92 -2.08 -9.32
N LEU A 123 -3.60 -1.51 -8.33
CA LEU A 123 -4.24 -0.20 -8.39
C LEU A 123 -3.68 0.69 -7.28
N ALA A 124 -3.13 1.84 -7.66
CA ALA A 124 -2.59 2.79 -6.71
C ALA A 124 -3.71 3.60 -6.04
N HIS A 125 -3.60 3.82 -4.73
CA HIS A 125 -4.47 4.74 -3.99
C HIS A 125 -3.61 5.78 -3.29
N LEU A 126 -3.96 7.06 -3.49
CA LEU A 126 -3.22 8.20 -2.95
C LEU A 126 -3.97 8.81 -1.77
N ASP A 127 -3.32 8.93 -0.60
CA ASP A 127 -3.83 9.78 0.49
C ASP A 127 -3.65 11.25 0.10
N ASN A 128 -4.69 11.81 -0.53
CA ASN A 128 -4.67 13.19 -0.99
C ASN A 128 -4.41 14.22 0.13
N LYS A 129 -4.70 13.89 1.39
CA LYS A 129 -4.51 14.82 2.51
C LYS A 129 -3.09 14.78 3.09
N SER A 130 -2.25 13.83 2.70
CA SER A 130 -0.88 13.72 3.22
C SER A 130 0.18 14.45 2.40
N PHE A 131 -0.19 15.10 1.30
CA PHE A 131 0.74 15.73 0.37
C PHE A 131 0.35 17.17 0.05
N LYS A 132 1.34 18.02 -0.26
CA LYS A 132 1.12 19.32 -0.90
C LYS A 132 0.59 19.14 -2.32
N GLY A 133 -0.07 20.16 -2.86
CA GLY A 133 -0.66 20.09 -4.22
C GLY A 133 0.36 19.72 -5.29
N TRP A 134 1.55 20.33 -5.26
CA TRP A 134 2.61 20.02 -6.23
C TRP A 134 3.15 18.59 -6.11
N GLN A 135 3.26 18.06 -4.88
CA GLN A 135 3.70 16.68 -4.64
C GLN A 135 2.69 15.68 -5.21
N ARG A 136 1.39 15.93 -4.99
CA ARG A 136 0.32 15.10 -5.57
C ARG A 136 0.39 15.09 -7.09
N ASN A 137 0.54 16.26 -7.71
CA ASN A 137 0.61 16.38 -9.17
C ASN A 137 1.82 15.64 -9.73
N ALA A 138 2.98 15.73 -9.06
CA ALA A 138 4.17 14.99 -9.45
C ALA A 138 3.96 13.46 -9.34
N ILE A 139 3.38 12.99 -8.23
CA ILE A 139 3.06 11.56 -8.05
C ILE A 139 2.10 11.07 -9.13
N VAL A 140 0.98 11.77 -9.35
CA VAL A 140 -0.01 11.40 -10.36
C VAL A 140 0.60 11.40 -11.77
N GLY A 141 1.42 12.39 -12.10
CA GLY A 141 2.14 12.46 -13.37
C GLY A 141 3.06 11.24 -13.57
N PHE A 142 3.88 10.93 -12.56
CA PHE A 142 4.75 9.76 -12.60
C PHE A 142 3.98 8.44 -12.72
N LEU A 143 2.88 8.26 -11.96
CA LEU A 143 2.05 7.06 -12.06
C LEU A 143 1.47 6.90 -13.47
N ALA A 144 1.03 7.99 -14.10
CA ALA A 144 0.55 7.99 -15.48
C ALA A 144 1.68 7.64 -16.47
N GLU A 145 2.88 8.21 -16.32
CA GLU A 145 4.07 7.88 -17.13
C GLU A 145 4.43 6.40 -17.04
N GLN A 146 4.29 5.80 -15.86
CA GLN A 146 4.55 4.37 -15.64
C GLN A 146 3.37 3.45 -15.99
N ASN A 147 2.27 3.99 -16.52
CA ASN A 147 1.01 3.27 -16.79
C ASN A 147 0.45 2.55 -15.55
N ILE A 148 0.64 3.12 -14.37
CA ILE A 148 0.08 2.63 -13.11
C ILE A 148 -1.28 3.29 -12.89
N LYS A 149 -2.35 2.49 -12.84
CA LYS A 149 -3.71 3.00 -12.62
C LYS A 149 -3.84 3.58 -11.21
N VAL A 150 -4.59 4.69 -11.10
CA VAL A 150 -4.95 5.31 -9.83
C VAL A 150 -6.45 5.13 -9.60
N GLY A 151 -6.80 4.51 -8.48
CA GLY A 151 -8.18 4.20 -8.10
C GLY A 151 -8.71 5.09 -7.00
N LYS A 152 -10.03 5.25 -6.98
CA LYS A 152 -10.81 5.73 -5.84
C LYS A 152 -11.10 4.56 -4.90
N PRO A 153 -11.43 4.82 -3.62
CA PRO A 153 -11.85 3.77 -2.68
C PRO A 153 -13.00 2.87 -3.17
N SER A 154 -13.83 3.34 -4.12
CA SER A 154 -14.90 2.57 -4.76
C SER A 154 -14.40 1.55 -5.77
N ASP A 155 -13.22 1.76 -6.36
CA ASP A 155 -12.73 0.96 -7.49
C ASP A 155 -12.08 -0.36 -7.03
N PHE A 156 -12.01 -0.55 -5.72
CA PHE A 156 -11.53 -1.76 -5.04
C PHE A 156 -12.68 -2.68 -4.61
N CYS A 157 -13.94 -2.34 -4.92
CA CYS A 157 -15.15 -3.04 -4.48
C CYS A 157 -16.03 -3.40 -5.67
#